data_AF-A0AAW2DCT7-F1
#
_entry.id   AF-A0AAW2DCT7-F1
#
_cell.length_a   1.000
_cell.length_b   1.000
_cell.length_c   1.000
_cell.angle_alpha   90.00
_cell.angle_beta   90.00
_cell.angle_gamma   90.00
#
_symmetry.space_group_name_H-M   'P 1'
#
loop_
_entity.id
_entity.type
_entity.pdbx_description
1 polymer ?
#
loop_
_entity_poly.entity_id
_entity_poly.type
_entity_poly.pdbx_seq_one_letter_code
_entity_poly.pdbx_strand_id
1 'polypeptide(L)'
;MNLQGMQHPDKIYQPLPDLRWMSDDPIESLDDLKQSLDDMMESHTQPLDPTKYIYFVDDQSEVFDRDCDKQEIIKLLLPDNASDKQLSVISIEGNGRIGKTTLARLVYNDQRVSHHFHLKAWVGVPDDFDSVTRSILKFFTLQYKDLKVSKSQ
;
A
#
# COMPACT_ATOMS: atom_id res chain seq x y z
N MET A 1 -35.76 -13.07 30.10
CA MET A 1 -34.77 -14.14 29.86
C MET A 1 -33.48 -13.45 29.43
N ASN A 2 -32.45 -13.55 30.25
CA ASN A 2 -31.09 -13.08 29.96
C ASN A 2 -30.36 -14.17 29.16
N LEU A 3 -29.65 -13.78 28.11
CA LEU A 3 -28.55 -14.56 27.56
C LEU A 3 -27.33 -13.65 27.45
N GLN A 4 -26.60 -13.63 28.56
CA GLN A 4 -25.24 -13.13 28.68
C GLN A 4 -24.31 -14.29 28.28
N GLY A 5 -23.29 -14.01 27.47
CA GLY A 5 -22.12 -14.88 27.34
C GLY A 5 -22.02 -15.70 26.06
N MET A 6 -21.53 -15.07 24.99
CA MET A 6 -20.61 -15.74 24.06
C MET A 6 -19.41 -14.80 23.84
N GLN A 7 -18.48 -14.83 24.80
CA GLN A 7 -17.11 -14.39 24.54
C GLN A 7 -16.46 -15.48 23.68
N HIS A 8 -16.17 -15.13 22.42
CA HIS A 8 -15.25 -15.91 21.60
C HIS A 8 -13.83 -15.66 22.12
N PRO A 9 -13.09 -16.69 22.56
CA PRO A 9 -11.66 -16.55 22.76
C PRO A 9 -11.01 -16.34 21.38
N ASP A 10 -9.95 -15.53 21.32
CA ASP A 10 -9.11 -15.23 20.14
C ASP A 10 -9.41 -13.93 19.36
N LYS A 11 -10.28 -13.04 19.86
CA LYS A 11 -10.31 -11.65 19.37
C LYS A 11 -9.58 -10.73 20.32
N ILE A 12 -8.25 -10.68 20.21
CA ILE A 12 -7.49 -9.52 20.68
C ILE A 12 -7.73 -8.41 19.66
N TYR A 13 -8.82 -7.65 19.82
CA TYR A 13 -8.86 -6.31 19.24
C TYR A 13 -7.89 -5.46 20.05
N GLN A 14 -6.65 -5.34 19.57
CA GLN A 14 -5.81 -4.21 19.96
C GLN A 14 -6.57 -2.95 19.50
N PRO A 15 -6.85 -1.97 20.37
CA PRO A 15 -7.34 -0.68 19.90
C PRO A 15 -6.32 -0.13 18.90
N LEU A 16 -6.81 0.41 17.77
CA LEU A 16 -5.96 1.13 16.82
C LEU A 16 -5.07 2.10 17.62
N PRO A 17 -3.73 2.09 17.40
CA PRO A 17 -2.85 3.02 18.08
C PRO A 17 -3.37 4.44 17.84
N ASP A 18 -3.40 5.24 18.92
CA ASP A 18 -3.82 6.64 18.90
C ASP A 18 -3.14 7.36 17.73
N LEU A 19 -3.92 7.81 16.73
CA LEU A 19 -3.42 8.49 15.52
C LEU A 19 -2.76 9.84 15.83
N ARG A 20 -2.58 10.21 17.10
CA ARG A 20 -1.80 11.38 17.52
C ARG A 20 -0.34 11.38 17.05
N TRP A 21 0.25 10.24 16.67
CA TRP A 21 1.57 10.23 16.01
C TRP A 21 1.51 10.65 14.53
N MET A 22 0.31 10.77 13.94
CA MET A 22 0.09 11.46 12.66
C MET A 22 -0.27 12.94 12.88
N SER A 23 -0.10 13.47 14.10
CA SER A 23 -0.22 14.90 14.40
C SER A 23 1.10 15.66 14.29
N ASP A 24 2.14 15.04 13.72
CA ASP A 24 3.21 15.84 13.13
C ASP A 24 2.57 16.70 12.05
N ASP A 25 2.91 18.00 12.06
CA ASP A 25 2.41 18.97 11.10
C ASP A 25 2.44 18.37 9.69
N PRO A 26 1.41 18.58 8.87
CA PRO A 26 1.38 18.03 7.52
C PRO A 26 2.71 18.36 6.85
N ILE A 27 3.37 17.38 6.24
CA ILE A 27 4.62 17.64 5.53
C ILE A 27 4.31 18.63 4.40
N GLU A 28 4.61 19.91 4.65
CA GLU A 28 4.14 21.02 3.81
C GLU A 28 4.97 21.13 2.53
N SER A 29 6.16 20.52 2.50
CA SER A 29 7.10 20.57 1.39
C SER A 29 7.75 19.22 1.08
N LEU A 30 8.04 19.00 -0.20
CA LEU A 30 8.84 17.87 -0.67
C LEU A 30 10.26 17.86 -0.06
N ASP A 31 10.77 19.02 0.34
CA ASP A 31 12.09 19.13 0.97
C ASP A 31 12.06 18.70 2.44
N ASP A 32 10.96 18.95 3.16
CA ASP A 32 10.77 18.46 4.54
C ASP A 32 10.60 16.94 4.56
N LEU A 33 9.91 16.38 3.55
CA LEU A 33 9.82 14.93 3.36
C LEU A 33 11.20 14.31 3.11
N LYS A 34 12.06 14.97 2.32
CA LYS A 34 13.42 14.48 2.07
C LYS A 34 14.28 14.55 3.33
N GLN A 35 14.22 15.65 4.06
CA GLN A 35 14.99 15.81 5.29
C GLN A 35 14.57 14.78 6.33
N SER A 36 13.26 14.59 6.54
CA SER A 36 12.73 13.56 7.42
C SER A 36 13.17 12.16 6.99
N LEU A 37 13.20 11.90 5.68
CA LEU A 37 13.67 10.62 5.14
C LEU A 37 15.18 10.41 5.36
N ASP A 38 16.01 11.44 5.18
CA ASP A 38 17.45 11.40 5.41
C ASP A 38 17.75 11.16 6.91
N ASP A 39 17.04 11.85 7.81
CA ASP A 39 17.14 11.65 9.26
C ASP A 39 16.71 10.23 9.66
N MET A 40 15.64 9.70 9.05
CA MET A 40 15.22 8.30 9.24
C MET A 40 16.26 7.31 8.71
N MET A 41 17.03 7.66 7.69
CA MET A 41 18.07 6.81 7.11
C MET A 41 19.35 6.75 7.95
N GLU A 42 19.68 7.80 8.70
CA GLU A 42 20.89 7.85 9.54
C GLU A 42 20.77 7.07 10.87
N SER A 43 19.55 6.88 11.40
CA SER A 43 19.34 6.33 12.75
C SER A 43 19.53 4.82 12.92
N HIS A 44 19.65 4.01 11.85
CA HIS A 44 19.73 2.54 11.93
C HIS A 44 20.93 1.97 11.16
N THR A 45 21.86 1.32 11.88
CA THR A 45 23.19 0.82 11.46
C THR A 45 23.19 -0.46 10.60
N GLN A 46 22.09 -0.79 9.93
CA GLN A 46 22.05 -1.92 8.99
C GLN A 46 21.54 -1.41 7.63
N PRO A 47 22.24 -1.67 6.51
CA PRO A 47 21.75 -1.34 5.18
C PRO A 47 20.38 -1.99 4.96
N LEU A 48 19.31 -1.20 4.98
CA LEU A 48 17.98 -1.69 4.65
C LEU A 48 17.93 -1.92 3.14
N ASP A 49 17.84 -3.17 2.72
CA ASP A 49 17.53 -3.50 1.32
C ASP A 49 16.12 -2.98 1.00
N PRO A 50 15.98 -1.98 0.10
CA PRO A 50 14.69 -1.39 -0.23
C PRO A 50 13.71 -2.37 -0.88
N THR A 51 14.19 -3.53 -1.34
CA THR A 51 13.36 -4.59 -1.92
C THR A 51 12.91 -5.64 -0.90
N LYS A 52 13.41 -5.58 0.34
CA LYS A 52 13.19 -6.63 1.36
C LYS A 52 11.72 -7.02 1.57
N TYR A 53 10.81 -6.06 1.45
CA TYR A 53 9.37 -6.27 1.64
C TYR A 53 8.54 -6.02 0.37
N ILE A 54 9.18 -5.63 -0.72
CA ILE A 54 8.53 -5.31 -1.99
C ILE A 54 8.68 -6.51 -2.90
N TYR A 55 7.54 -7.05 -3.36
CA TYR A 55 7.56 -8.19 -4.25
C TYR A 55 7.31 -7.72 -5.68
N PHE A 56 8.16 -8.19 -6.60
CA PHE A 56 7.85 -8.09 -8.02
C PHE A 56 6.69 -9.02 -8.33
N VAL A 57 5.68 -8.45 -8.96
CA VAL A 57 4.48 -9.18 -9.38
C VAL A 57 4.60 -9.42 -10.88
N ASP A 58 5.15 -10.57 -11.25
CA ASP A 58 5.10 -11.08 -12.64
C ASP A 58 4.53 -12.49 -12.58
N ASP A 59 3.20 -12.56 -12.60
CA ASP A 59 2.44 -13.79 -12.57
C ASP A 59 1.40 -13.69 -13.69
N GLN A 60 1.65 -14.43 -14.77
CA GLN A 60 0.83 -14.48 -15.97
C GLN A 60 -0.24 -15.59 -15.88
N SER A 61 -0.53 -16.10 -14.68
CA SER A 61 -1.54 -17.13 -14.50
C SER A 61 -2.94 -16.61 -14.87
N GLU A 62 -3.66 -17.41 -15.65
CA GLU A 62 -5.01 -17.11 -16.07
C GLU A 62 -5.98 -17.38 -14.91
N VAL A 63 -6.73 -16.36 -14.50
CA VAL A 63 -7.72 -16.46 -13.42
C VAL A 63 -9.12 -16.31 -14.02
N PHE A 64 -9.92 -17.35 -13.90
CA PHE A 64 -11.29 -17.38 -14.39
C PHE A 64 -12.29 -16.82 -13.36
N ASP A 65 -13.45 -16.33 -13.83
CA ASP A 65 -14.62 -15.99 -12.99
C ASP A 65 -14.39 -14.91 -11.91
N ARG A 66 -13.47 -13.97 -12.17
CA ARG A 66 -13.21 -12.81 -11.29
C ARG A 66 -13.31 -11.47 -12.01
N ASP A 67 -13.78 -11.46 -13.26
CA ASP A 67 -13.86 -10.24 -14.06
C ASP A 67 -14.82 -9.22 -13.46
N CYS A 68 -16.01 -9.63 -13.00
CA CYS A 68 -16.96 -8.71 -12.38
C CYS A 68 -16.36 -8.02 -11.14
N ASP A 69 -15.79 -8.78 -10.21
CA ASP A 69 -15.16 -8.25 -8.99
C ASP A 69 -13.99 -7.31 -9.33
N LYS A 70 -13.15 -7.70 -10.31
CA LYS A 70 -12.04 -6.88 -10.81
C LYS A 70 -12.54 -5.55 -11.38
N GLN A 71 -13.61 -5.57 -12.19
CA GLN A 71 -14.17 -4.35 -12.78
C GLN A 71 -14.74 -3.40 -11.71
N GLU A 72 -15.41 -3.93 -10.69
CA GLU A 72 -15.94 -3.10 -9.60
C GLU A 72 -14.82 -2.41 -8.82
N ILE A 73 -13.74 -3.13 -8.49
CA ILE A 73 -12.59 -2.52 -7.80
C ILE A 73 -11.93 -1.45 -8.69
N ILE A 74 -11.79 -1.70 -9.99
CA ILE A 74 -11.18 -0.72 -10.90
C ILE A 74 -12.01 0.56 -11.02
N LYS A 75 -13.34 0.46 -11.03
CA LYS A 75 -14.21 1.66 -11.00
C LYS A 75 -14.04 2.47 -9.71
N LEU A 76 -13.87 1.81 -8.57
CA LEU A 76 -13.59 2.49 -7.30
C LEU A 76 -12.21 3.13 -7.27
N LEU A 77 -11.23 2.49 -7.93
CA LEU A 77 -9.83 2.92 -7.95
C LEU A 77 -9.57 4.05 -8.96
N LEU A 78 -10.25 4.03 -10.10
CA LEU A 78 -10.08 4.96 -11.21
C LEU A 78 -11.34 5.84 -11.34
N PRO A 79 -11.47 6.96 -10.61
CA PRO A 79 -12.65 7.80 -10.71
C PRO A 79 -12.76 8.46 -12.09
N ASP A 80 -13.96 8.48 -12.64
CA ASP A 80 -14.25 9.05 -13.98
C ASP A 80 -14.00 10.56 -14.07
N ASN A 81 -13.98 11.25 -12.92
CA ASN A 81 -13.69 12.67 -12.80
C ASN A 81 -12.53 12.83 -11.81
N ALA A 82 -11.61 13.75 -12.11
CA ALA A 82 -10.52 14.17 -11.24
C ALA A 82 -11.06 14.89 -9.99
N SER A 83 -11.84 14.20 -9.16
CA SER A 83 -12.10 14.67 -7.81
C SER A 83 -10.78 14.52 -7.06
N ASP A 84 -10.26 15.62 -6.52
CA ASP A 84 -9.04 15.72 -5.72
C ASP A 84 -9.15 14.96 -4.37
N LYS A 85 -9.52 13.67 -4.40
CA LYS A 85 -9.34 12.80 -3.24
C LYS A 85 -7.86 12.50 -3.14
N GLN A 86 -7.19 13.21 -2.24
CA GLN A 86 -5.75 13.06 -1.95
C GLN A 86 -5.40 11.63 -1.46
N LEU A 87 -6.36 10.88 -0.93
CA LEU A 87 -6.18 9.50 -0.46
C LEU A 87 -7.46 8.67 -0.63
N SER A 88 -7.33 7.44 -1.13
CA SER A 88 -8.41 6.44 -1.24
C SER A 88 -7.92 5.10 -0.69
N VAL A 89 -8.77 4.40 0.06
CA VAL A 89 -8.48 3.08 0.62
C VAL A 89 -9.60 2.12 0.23
N ILE A 90 -9.23 0.99 -0.37
CA ILE A 90 -10.16 -0.09 -0.76
C ILE A 90 -9.79 -1.34 0.03
N SER A 91 -10.68 -1.79 0.91
CA SER A 91 -10.55 -3.06 1.64
C SER A 91 -11.16 -4.20 0.84
N ILE A 92 -10.42 -5.31 0.67
CA ILE A 92 -10.95 -6.55 0.08
C ILE A 92 -11.20 -7.53 1.23
N GLU A 93 -12.47 -7.72 1.55
CA GLU A 93 -12.89 -8.58 2.65
C GLU A 93 -13.45 -9.91 2.15
N GLY A 94 -13.42 -10.92 3.02
CA GLY A 94 -13.98 -12.23 2.70
C GLY A 94 -13.32 -13.34 3.49
N ASN A 95 -13.93 -14.53 3.41
CA ASN A 95 -13.48 -15.70 4.15
C ASN A 95 -12.07 -16.16 3.73
N GLY A 96 -11.46 -17.03 4.55
CA GLY A 96 -10.16 -17.61 4.26
C GLY A 96 -10.14 -18.37 2.93
N ARG A 97 -9.00 -18.36 2.23
CA ARG A 97 -8.72 -19.13 1.00
C ARG A 97 -9.61 -18.84 -0.22
N ILE A 98 -10.39 -17.75 -0.22
CA ILE A 98 -11.26 -17.38 -1.35
C ILE A 98 -10.51 -16.72 -2.54
N GLY A 99 -9.21 -16.42 -2.37
CA GLY A 99 -8.38 -15.80 -3.41
C GLY A 99 -8.34 -14.27 -3.39
N LYS A 100 -8.52 -13.62 -2.22
CA LYS A 100 -8.46 -12.14 -2.08
C LYS A 100 -7.17 -11.54 -2.65
N THR A 101 -6.02 -12.11 -2.28
CA THR A 101 -4.71 -11.70 -2.78
C THR A 101 -4.60 -11.86 -4.29
N THR A 102 -5.22 -12.92 -4.84
CA THR A 102 -5.29 -13.14 -6.29
C THR A 102 -6.14 -12.05 -6.97
N LEU A 103 -7.30 -11.70 -6.41
CA LEU A 103 -8.13 -10.61 -6.94
C LEU A 103 -7.40 -9.25 -6.90
N ALA A 104 -6.76 -8.92 -5.77
CA ALA A 104 -5.95 -7.71 -5.64
C ALA A 104 -4.81 -7.67 -6.68
N ARG A 105 -4.18 -8.82 -6.95
CA ARG A 105 -3.13 -8.96 -7.95
C ARG A 105 -3.65 -8.72 -9.37
N LEU A 106 -4.83 -9.26 -9.72
CA LEU A 106 -5.46 -9.02 -11.01
C LEU A 106 -5.72 -7.52 -11.26
N VAL A 107 -6.16 -6.80 -10.24
CA VAL A 107 -6.36 -5.35 -10.31
C VAL A 107 -5.02 -4.62 -10.44
N TYR A 108 -4.03 -4.97 -9.62
CA TYR A 108 -2.69 -4.35 -9.64
C TYR A 108 -1.98 -4.47 -11.00
N ASN A 109 -2.21 -5.59 -11.70
CA ASN A 109 -1.65 -5.87 -13.02
C ASN A 109 -2.53 -5.38 -14.18
N ASP A 110 -3.73 -4.85 -13.93
CA ASP A 110 -4.59 -4.33 -15.00
C ASP A 110 -3.89 -3.15 -15.69
N GLN A 111 -3.97 -3.15 -17.03
CA GLN A 111 -3.30 -2.16 -17.85
C GLN A 111 -3.81 -0.75 -17.56
N ARG A 112 -5.12 -0.59 -17.27
CA ARG A 112 -5.72 0.72 -16.93
C ARG A 112 -5.16 1.26 -15.63
N VAL A 113 -4.97 0.40 -14.64
CA VAL A 113 -4.35 0.75 -13.36
C VAL A 113 -2.91 1.15 -13.57
N SER A 114 -2.15 0.39 -14.37
CA SER A 114 -0.75 0.69 -14.67
C SER A 114 -0.57 1.99 -15.47
N HIS A 115 -1.53 2.37 -16.30
CA HIS A 115 -1.50 3.66 -17.00
C HIS A 115 -1.89 4.85 -16.10
N HIS A 116 -2.77 4.64 -15.13
CA HIS A 116 -3.23 5.70 -14.24
C HIS A 116 -2.19 6.05 -13.16
N PHE A 117 -1.54 5.05 -12.58
CA PHE A 117 -0.55 5.25 -11.52
C PHE A 117 0.88 5.17 -12.06
N HIS A 118 1.59 6.30 -12.03
CA HIS A 118 3.01 6.38 -12.41
C HIS A 118 3.92 5.52 -11.53
N LEU A 119 3.57 5.37 -10.26
CA LEU A 119 4.30 4.61 -9.27
C LEU A 119 3.31 3.66 -8.57
N LYS A 120 3.70 2.39 -8.45
CA LYS A 120 2.94 1.36 -7.75
C LYS A 120 3.89 0.40 -7.01
N ALA A 121 3.47 -0.10 -5.87
CA ALA A 121 4.23 -1.09 -5.09
C ALA A 121 3.29 -2.17 -4.57
N TRP A 122 3.79 -3.41 -4.51
CA TRP A 122 3.13 -4.54 -3.89
C TRP A 122 3.95 -4.99 -2.69
N VAL A 123 3.35 -4.94 -1.50
CA VAL A 123 4.10 -5.07 -0.24
C VAL A 123 3.45 -6.12 0.63
N GLY A 124 4.28 -7.01 1.16
CA GLY A 124 3.90 -7.90 2.26
C GLY A 124 4.23 -7.21 3.58
N VAL A 125 3.30 -7.24 4.52
CA VAL A 125 3.47 -6.59 5.82
C VAL A 125 4.02 -7.61 6.83
N PRO A 126 5.31 -7.54 7.23
CA PRO A 126 5.85 -8.25 8.39
C PRO A 126 5.31 -7.68 9.70
N ASP A 127 5.67 -8.32 10.82
CA ASP A 127 5.33 -7.84 12.17
C ASP A 127 5.95 -6.45 12.50
N ASP A 128 7.05 -6.08 11.84
CA ASP A 128 7.69 -4.76 11.96
C ASP A 128 7.14 -3.76 10.91
N PHE A 129 6.11 -3.01 11.31
CA PHE A 129 5.42 -2.05 10.44
C PHE A 129 6.32 -0.89 9.96
N ASP A 130 7.24 -0.40 10.80
CA ASP A 130 8.08 0.74 10.46
C ASP A 130 9.04 0.39 9.31
N SER A 131 9.48 -0.86 9.25
CA SER A 131 10.33 -1.35 8.16
C SER A 131 9.64 -1.30 6.79
N VAL A 132 8.31 -1.47 6.75
CA VAL A 132 7.50 -1.40 5.53
C VAL A 132 7.45 0.02 5.00
N THR A 133 7.05 0.97 5.86
CA THR A 133 6.93 2.38 5.49
C THR A 133 8.25 2.91 4.95
N ARG A 134 9.35 2.60 5.64
CA ARG A 134 10.70 2.97 5.17
C ARG A 134 11.05 2.35 3.82
N SER A 135 10.72 1.08 3.60
CA SER A 135 11.04 0.39 2.34
C SER A 135 10.25 0.97 1.17
N ILE A 136 8.96 1.27 1.37
CA ILE A 136 8.11 1.92 0.37
C ILE A 136 8.64 3.31 0.01
N LEU A 137 8.95 4.14 1.01
CA LEU A 137 9.48 5.49 0.80
C LEU A 137 10.80 5.46 0.04
N LYS A 138 11.73 4.58 0.43
CA LYS A 138 13.02 4.40 -0.27
C LYS A 138 12.81 3.95 -1.70
N PHE A 139 11.97 2.94 -1.93
CA PHE A 139 11.68 2.42 -3.26
C PHE A 139 11.15 3.52 -4.18
N PHE A 140 10.12 4.25 -3.78
CA PHE A 140 9.57 5.32 -4.61
C PHE A 140 10.50 6.52 -4.78
N THR A 141 11.31 6.84 -3.77
CA THR A 141 12.32 7.91 -3.88
C THR A 141 13.37 7.57 -4.94
N LEU A 142 13.82 6.32 -5.01
CA LEU A 142 14.76 5.85 -6.03
C LEU A 142 14.12 5.91 -7.43
N GLN A 143 12.92 5.34 -7.59
CA GLN A 143 12.20 5.34 -8.88
C GLN A 143 11.90 6.76 -9.39
N TYR A 144 11.57 7.70 -8.49
CA TYR A 144 11.28 9.08 -8.86
C TYR A 144 12.52 9.85 -9.34
N LYS A 145 13.70 9.56 -8.77
CA LYS A 145 14.97 10.15 -9.24
C LYS A 145 15.27 9.73 -10.68
N ASP A 146 15.05 8.46 -11.03
CA ASP A 146 15.27 7.93 -12.37
C ASP A 146 14.28 8.51 -13.41
N LEU A 147 13.02 8.72 -13.01
CA LEU A 147 11.99 9.38 -13.82
C LEU A 147 12.32 10.84 -14.18
N LYS A 148 13.01 11.57 -13.31
CA LYS A 148 13.44 12.96 -13.59
C LYS A 148 14.66 13.05 -14.50
N VAL A 149 15.61 12.13 -14.34
CA VAL A 149 16.84 12.08 -15.16
C VAL A 149 16.50 11.76 -16.62
N SER A 150 15.58 10.83 -16.86
CA SER A 150 15.15 10.42 -18.22
C SER A 150 14.35 11.49 -19.00
N LYS A 151 13.75 12.48 -18.33
CA LYS A 151 12.99 13.57 -18.99
C LYS A 151 13.80 14.84 -19.27
N SER A 152 15.08 14.86 -18.90
CA SER A 152 15.97 16.03 -19.04
C SER A 152 17.01 15.90 -20.17
N GLN A 153 16.87 14.88 -21.02
CA GLN A 153 17.60 14.69 -22.29
C GLN A 153 16.63 14.77 -23.46
#